data_AF-A0A0C9S0R3-F1
#
_entry.id   AF-A0A0C9S0R3-F1
#
_cell.length_a   1.000
_cell.length_b   1.000
_cell.length_c   1.000
_cell.angle_alpha   90.00
_cell.angle_beta   90.00
_cell.angle_gamma   90.00
#
_symmetry.space_group_name_H-M   'P 1'
#
loop_
_entity.id
_entity.type
_entity.pdbx_description
1 polymer ?
#
loop_
_entity_poly.entity_id
_entity_poly.type
_entity_poly.pdbx_seq_one_letter_code
_entity_poly.pdbx_strand_id
1 'polypeptide(L)'
;MLMGNFSTEKVDGEMVDAIDFMVERLESLSQPELASRLTMNCVSSYVQPHKMGSVPVTIIDVFDEYALSNVVREEMYKCYPNAKLAHLKSGGNFPYLSRSAEVNLHLQIHLRQFEETEYAASNRTEPIPDTVVT
;
A
#
# COMPACT_ATOMS: atom_id res chain seq x y z
N MET A 1 24.48 -5.88 -8.11
CA MET A 1 23.51 -5.63 -7.01
C MET A 1 22.41 -4.75 -7.55
N LEU A 2 21.14 -5.12 -7.35
CA LEU A 2 19.95 -4.42 -7.88
C LEU A 2 19.62 -3.10 -7.13
N MET A 3 20.42 -2.72 -6.13
CA MET A 3 20.23 -1.53 -5.30
C MET A 3 21.03 -0.29 -5.74
N GLY A 4 21.75 -0.36 -6.87
CA GLY A 4 22.61 0.73 -7.33
C GLY A 4 21.90 1.96 -7.91
N ASN A 5 20.56 2.02 -7.87
CA ASN A 5 19.77 3.04 -8.57
C ASN A 5 19.02 4.01 -7.63
N PHE A 6 19.31 4.00 -6.33
CA PHE A 6 18.76 4.99 -5.40
C PHE A 6 19.67 6.22 -5.37
N SER A 7 19.23 7.30 -6.03
CA SER A 7 19.89 8.60 -6.05
C SER A 7 20.03 9.14 -4.61
N THR A 8 21.26 9.42 -4.19
CA THR A 8 21.62 9.90 -2.85
C THR A 8 21.59 11.43 -2.76
N GLU A 9 20.54 12.08 -3.28
CA GLU A 9 20.33 13.51 -3.04
C GLU A 9 19.30 13.71 -1.91
N LYS A 10 19.76 14.36 -0.82
CA LYS A 10 18.99 14.78 0.37
C LYS A 10 17.80 13.87 0.71
N VAL A 11 18.10 12.60 0.96
CA VAL A 11 17.07 11.61 1.31
C VAL A 11 16.59 11.90 2.74
N ASP A 12 15.28 12.00 2.91
CA ASP A 12 14.62 12.14 4.22
C ASP A 12 15.02 10.97 5.14
N GLY A 13 15.30 11.25 6.41
CA GLY A 13 15.69 10.22 7.39
C GLY A 13 14.67 9.08 7.49
N GLU A 14 13.36 9.38 7.46
CA GLU A 14 12.31 8.36 7.52
C GLU A 14 12.29 7.47 6.27
N MET A 15 12.71 8.00 5.12
CA MET A 15 12.84 7.21 3.88
C MET A 15 14.09 6.31 3.92
N VAL A 16 15.20 6.80 4.50
CA VAL A 16 16.40 5.99 4.71
C VAL A 16 16.11 4.83 5.65
N ASP A 17 15.48 5.10 6.80
CA ASP A 17 15.12 4.07 7.78
C ASP A 17 14.16 3.03 7.17
N ALA A 18 13.23 3.46 6.32
CA ALA A 18 12.35 2.55 5.59
C ALA A 18 13.11 1.66 4.60
N ILE A 19 14.12 2.20 3.89
CA ILE A 19 14.96 1.42 2.98
C ILE A 19 15.80 0.42 3.77
N ASP A 20 16.46 0.85 4.84
CA ASP A 20 17.30 0.00 5.68
C ASP A 20 16.49 -1.15 6.30
N PHE A 21 15.28 -0.86 6.80
CA PHE A 21 14.36 -1.88 7.27
C PHE A 21 14.03 -2.89 6.16
N MET A 22 13.74 -2.43 4.94
CA MET A 22 13.40 -3.32 3.82
C MET A 22 14.57 -4.17 3.35
N VAL A 23 15.80 -3.64 3.40
CA VAL A 23 17.04 -4.40 3.13
C VAL A 23 17.17 -5.52 4.16
N GLU A 24 17.04 -5.21 5.44
CA GLU A 24 17.14 -6.18 6.53
C GLU A 24 16.08 -7.29 6.41
N ARG A 25 14.85 -6.92 6.02
CA ARG A 25 13.79 -7.90 5.73
C ARG A 25 14.10 -8.76 4.52
N LEU A 26 14.68 -8.20 3.47
CA LEU A 26 15.08 -8.96 2.28
C LEU A 26 16.18 -9.98 2.60
N GLU A 27 17.17 -9.61 3.41
CA GLU A 27 18.26 -10.48 3.84
C GLU A 27 17.79 -11.61 4.76
N SER A 28 16.68 -11.41 5.48
CA SER A 28 16.09 -12.43 6.34
C SER A 28 15.34 -13.55 5.60
N LEU A 29 15.08 -13.40 4.29
CA LEU A 29 14.34 -14.37 3.50
C LEU A 29 15.21 -15.53 3.03
N SER A 30 14.66 -16.74 3.07
CA SER A 30 15.29 -17.93 2.52
C SER A 30 15.29 -17.94 0.99
N GLN A 31 16.18 -18.73 0.39
CA GLN A 31 16.23 -18.87 -1.08
C GLN A 31 14.88 -19.30 -1.69
N PRO A 32 14.13 -20.28 -1.14
CA PRO A 32 12.83 -20.65 -1.70
C PRO A 32 11.82 -19.50 -1.68
N GLU A 33 11.81 -18.68 -0.63
CA GLU A 33 10.93 -17.51 -0.52
C GLU A 33 11.30 -16.44 -1.54
N LEU A 34 12.60 -16.13 -1.69
CA LEU A 34 13.10 -15.20 -2.69
C LEU A 34 12.78 -15.66 -4.10
N ALA A 35 13.02 -16.94 -4.40
CA ALA A 35 12.73 -17.53 -5.70
C ALA A 35 11.24 -17.46 -6.02
N SER A 36 10.37 -17.84 -5.08
CA SER A 36 8.92 -17.76 -5.24
C SER A 36 8.43 -16.33 -5.50
N ARG A 37 8.91 -15.35 -4.73
CA ARG A 37 8.55 -13.94 -4.92
C ARG A 37 9.04 -13.38 -6.24
N LEU A 38 10.26 -13.75 -6.66
CA LEU A 38 10.81 -13.34 -7.95
C LEU A 38 10.00 -13.94 -9.11
N THR A 39 9.66 -15.23 -9.04
CA THR A 39 8.77 -15.88 -10.01
C THR A 39 7.43 -15.15 -10.09
N MET A 40 6.79 -14.85 -8.95
CA MET A 40 5.51 -14.12 -8.94
C MET A 40 5.60 -12.71 -9.54
N ASN A 41 6.73 -12.00 -9.36
CA ASN A 41 6.93 -10.67 -9.96
C ASN A 41 7.22 -10.75 -11.46
N CYS A 42 7.85 -11.82 -11.94
CA CYS A 42 8.27 -11.96 -13.34
C CYS A 42 7.29 -12.73 -14.23
N VAL A 43 6.36 -13.49 -13.65
CA VAL A 43 5.32 -14.18 -14.42
C VAL A 43 4.25 -13.16 -14.83
N SER A 44 4.09 -12.98 -16.13
CA SER A 44 3.00 -12.17 -16.67
C SER A 44 1.67 -12.87 -16.40
N SER A 45 0.76 -12.15 -15.74
CA SER A 45 -0.61 -12.57 -15.54
C SER A 45 -1.53 -11.41 -15.87
N TYR A 46 -2.62 -11.70 -16.56
CA TYR A 46 -3.61 -10.70 -16.91
C TYR A 46 -4.74 -10.70 -15.89
N VAL A 47 -4.85 -9.59 -15.15
CA VAL A 47 -6.01 -9.32 -14.30
C VAL A 47 -7.08 -8.65 -15.17
N GLN A 48 -8.34 -9.03 -15.00
CA GLN A 48 -9.49 -8.48 -15.73
C GLN A 48 -10.11 -7.32 -14.93
N PRO A 49 -9.72 -6.05 -15.15
CA PRO A 49 -10.10 -4.95 -14.26
C PRO A 49 -11.59 -4.63 -14.36
N HIS A 50 -12.21 -4.91 -15.52
CA HIS A 50 -13.65 -4.75 -15.76
C HIS A 50 -14.52 -5.58 -14.81
N LYS A 51 -14.01 -6.68 -14.24
CA LYS A 51 -14.74 -7.48 -13.23
C LYS A 51 -14.78 -6.81 -11.86
N MET A 52 -13.90 -5.84 -11.60
CA MET A 52 -13.80 -5.10 -10.33
C MET A 52 -14.59 -3.78 -10.35
N GLY A 53 -15.41 -3.53 -11.38
CA GLY A 53 -16.10 -2.24 -11.55
C GLY A 53 -17.04 -1.83 -10.41
N SER A 54 -17.53 -2.78 -9.61
CA SER A 54 -18.39 -2.52 -8.44
C SER A 54 -17.62 -2.38 -7.13
N VAL A 55 -16.32 -2.68 -7.10
CA VAL A 55 -15.52 -2.64 -5.88
C VAL A 55 -14.94 -1.24 -5.71
N PRO A 56 -15.14 -0.57 -4.57
CA PRO A 56 -14.48 0.70 -4.30
C PRO A 56 -12.96 0.50 -4.29
N VAL A 57 -12.23 1.29 -5.09
CA VAL A 57 -10.76 1.26 -5.15
C VAL A 57 -10.20 2.59 -4.68
N THR A 58 -9.10 2.56 -3.92
CA THR A 58 -8.31 3.74 -3.59
C THR A 58 -6.86 3.46 -3.91
N ILE A 59 -6.28 4.33 -4.74
CA ILE A 59 -4.88 4.25 -5.14
C ILE A 59 -4.14 5.32 -4.34
N ILE A 60 -3.21 4.88 -3.51
CA ILE A 60 -2.31 5.75 -2.76
C ILE A 60 -1.01 5.81 -3.54
N ASP A 61 -0.61 7.01 -3.97
CA ASP A 61 0.57 7.25 -4.79
C ASP A 61 1.41 8.38 -4.21
N VAL A 62 2.70 8.42 -4.54
CA VAL A 62 3.65 9.43 -4.10
C VAL A 62 4.08 10.28 -5.30
N PHE A 63 4.32 11.57 -5.10
CA PHE A 63 4.79 12.46 -6.17
C PHE A 63 6.29 12.38 -6.49
N ASP A 64 7.09 11.74 -5.64
CA ASP A 64 8.55 11.62 -5.78
C ASP A 64 8.95 10.75 -6.98
N GLU A 65 10.25 10.73 -7.33
CA GLU A 65 10.78 9.62 -8.14
C GLU A 65 10.81 8.33 -7.30
N TYR A 66 10.21 7.28 -7.83
CA TYR A 66 10.24 5.93 -7.26
C TYR A 66 10.39 4.88 -8.36
N ALA A 67 10.60 3.62 -7.96
CA ALA A 67 11.07 2.55 -8.83
C ALA A 67 10.08 2.11 -9.92
N LEU A 68 8.79 2.49 -9.83
CA LEU A 68 7.82 2.14 -10.87
C LEU A 68 7.91 3.14 -12.02
N SER A 69 7.84 2.62 -13.25
CA SER A 69 7.85 3.47 -14.43
C SER A 69 6.52 4.23 -14.59
N ASN A 70 6.59 5.42 -15.19
CA ASN A 70 5.41 6.22 -15.52
C ASN A 70 4.38 5.45 -16.35
N VAL A 71 4.83 4.56 -17.24
CA VAL A 71 3.97 3.73 -18.08
C VAL A 71 3.10 2.81 -17.21
N VAL A 72 3.68 2.15 -16.20
CA VAL A 72 2.94 1.25 -15.31
C VAL A 72 1.90 2.03 -14.50
N ARG A 73 2.25 3.23 -14.04
CA ARG A 73 1.33 4.11 -13.32
C ARG A 73 0.14 4.54 -14.19
N GLU A 74 0.41 4.99 -15.42
CA GLU A 74 -0.64 5.40 -16.35
C GLU A 74 -1.59 4.24 -16.70
N GLU A 75 -1.06 3.04 -16.95
CA GLU A 75 -1.87 1.85 -17.21
C GLU A 75 -2.71 1.46 -15.98
N MET A 76 -2.17 1.58 -14.77
CA MET A 76 -2.92 1.35 -13.52
C MET A 76 -4.12 2.29 -13.41
N TYR A 77 -3.95 3.59 -13.68
CA TYR A 77 -5.05 4.55 -13.65
C TYR A 77 -6.11 4.27 -14.72
N LYS A 78 -5.71 3.81 -15.91
CA LYS A 78 -6.65 3.37 -16.96
C LYS A 78 -7.44 2.13 -16.55
N CYS A 79 -6.82 1.21 -15.82
CA CYS A 79 -7.50 -0.01 -15.33
C CYS A 79 -8.56 0.30 -14.27
N TYR A 80 -8.41 1.39 -13.51
CA TYR A 80 -9.30 1.76 -12.42
C TYR A 80 -9.77 3.23 -12.52
N PRO A 81 -10.60 3.57 -13.52
CA PRO A 81 -10.97 4.96 -13.81
C PRO A 81 -11.80 5.62 -12.69
N ASN A 82 -12.50 4.83 -11.88
CA ASN A 82 -13.33 5.32 -10.78
C ASN A 82 -12.62 5.27 -9.41
N ALA A 83 -11.32 4.95 -9.38
CA ALA A 83 -10.57 4.87 -8.13
C ALA A 83 -10.40 6.25 -7.51
N LYS A 84 -10.50 6.33 -6.18
CA LYS A 84 -10.09 7.53 -5.43
C LYS A 84 -8.57 7.60 -5.44
N LEU A 85 -8.03 8.74 -5.83
CA LEU A 85 -6.58 8.98 -5.87
C LEU A 85 -6.16 9.75 -4.62
N ALA A 86 -5.30 9.15 -3.81
CA ALA A 86 -4.71 9.75 -2.62
C ALA A 86 -3.22 9.98 -2.87
N HIS A 87 -2.84 11.25 -3.08
CA HIS A 87 -1.45 11.59 -3.40
C HIS A 87 -0.71 12.10 -2.16
N LEU A 88 0.42 11.47 -1.88
CA LEU A 88 1.38 11.86 -0.85
C LEU A 88 2.43 12.78 -1.46
N LYS A 89 2.82 13.82 -0.73
CA LYS A 89 3.83 14.78 -1.20
C LYS A 89 5.21 14.15 -1.34
N SER A 90 5.56 13.26 -0.41
CA SER A 90 6.78 12.46 -0.41
C SER A 90 6.60 11.14 0.32
N GLY A 91 7.51 10.20 0.14
CA GLY A 91 7.46 8.88 0.78
C GLY A 91 8.33 7.80 0.09
N GLY A 92 8.81 8.06 -1.12
CA GLY A 92 9.74 7.18 -1.84
C GLY A 92 9.10 5.85 -2.20
N ASN A 93 9.89 4.78 -2.19
CA ASN A 93 9.43 3.45 -2.61
C ASN A 93 8.54 2.73 -1.59
N PHE A 94 8.60 3.15 -0.33
CA PHE A 94 7.90 2.48 0.79
C PHE A 94 7.10 3.49 1.63
N PRO A 95 6.12 4.20 1.03
CA PRO A 95 5.36 5.24 1.73
C PRO A 95 4.61 4.72 2.96
N TYR A 96 4.28 3.43 3.01
CA TYR A 96 3.64 2.80 4.17
C TYR A 96 4.58 2.67 5.39
N LEU A 97 5.90 2.75 5.19
CA LEU A 97 6.90 2.80 6.25
C LEU A 97 7.29 4.25 6.54
N SER A 98 7.68 4.99 5.51
CA SER A 98 8.21 6.36 5.65
C SER A 98 7.14 7.39 6.00
N ARG A 99 5.89 7.21 5.56
CA ARG A 99 4.74 8.11 5.83
C ARG A 99 3.54 7.35 6.36
N SER A 100 3.78 6.45 7.30
CA SER A 100 2.76 5.56 7.87
C SER A 100 1.51 6.31 8.36
N ALA A 101 1.65 7.49 8.97
CA ALA A 101 0.52 8.30 9.43
C ALA A 101 -0.41 8.74 8.30
N GLU A 102 0.14 9.24 7.19
CA GLU A 102 -0.64 9.70 6.03
C GLU A 102 -1.27 8.51 5.30
N VAL A 103 -0.52 7.41 5.13
CA VAL A 103 -1.06 6.17 4.54
C VAL A 103 -2.21 5.62 5.39
N ASN A 104 -2.05 5.56 6.71
CA ASN A 104 -3.09 5.08 7.62
C ASN A 104 -4.34 5.96 7.58
N LEU A 105 -4.20 7.27 7.44
CA LEU A 105 -5.33 8.17 7.26
C LEU A 105 -6.14 7.81 6.00
N HIS A 106 -5.46 7.62 4.86
CA HIS A 106 -6.14 7.25 3.62
C HIS A 106 -6.79 5.86 3.70
N LEU A 107 -6.15 4.90 4.37
CA LEU A 107 -6.74 3.59 4.65
C LEU A 107 -8.00 3.72 5.50
N GLN A 108 -7.97 4.49 6.59
CA GLN A 108 -9.16 4.71 7.43
C GLN A 108 -10.29 5.37 6.65
N ILE A 109 -9.99 6.40 5.85
CA ILE A 109 -11.00 7.07 5.00
C ILE A 109 -11.61 6.09 4.00
N HIS A 110 -10.80 5.21 3.41
CA HIS A 110 -11.29 4.16 2.52
C HIS A 110 -12.19 3.18 3.27
N LEU A 111 -11.83 2.75 4.48
CA LEU A 111 -12.59 1.77 5.25
C LEU A 111 -13.91 2.32 5.81
N ARG A 112 -13.98 3.61 6.14
CA ARG A 112 -15.20 4.26 6.65
C ARG A 112 -16.42 4.08 5.76
N GLN A 113 -16.25 3.95 4.45
CA GLN A 113 -17.39 3.76 3.54
C GLN A 113 -18.09 2.41 3.71
N PHE A 114 -17.47 1.46 4.42
CA PHE A 114 -18.02 0.14 4.73
C PHE A 114 -18.56 0.06 6.16
N GLU A 115 -18.43 1.12 6.96
CA GLU A 115 -19.05 1.16 8.29
C GLU A 115 -20.56 0.92 8.17
N GLU A 116 -21.10 0.18 9.14
CA GLU A 116 -22.52 -0.21 9.18
C GLU A 116 -23.00 -1.11 8.02
N THR A 117 -22.08 -1.62 7.19
CA THR A 117 -22.37 -2.62 6.15
C THR A 117 -21.91 -4.01 6.57
N GLU A 118 -22.31 -5.03 5.81
CA GLU A 118 -21.80 -6.41 5.97
C GLU A 118 -20.28 -6.55 5.70
N TYR A 119 -19.66 -5.53 5.09
CA TYR A 119 -18.23 -5.49 4.77
C TYR A 119 -17.42 -4.65 5.77
N ALA A 120 -18.00 -4.29 6.91
CA ALA A 120 -17.31 -3.51 7.93
C ALA A 120 -16.06 -4.24 8.46
N ALA A 121 -14.94 -3.53 8.57
CA ALA A 121 -13.68 -4.09 9.05
C ALA A 121 -13.67 -4.38 10.57
N SER A 122 -14.66 -3.89 11.30
CA SER A 122 -14.82 -4.09 12.74
C SER A 122 -16.17 -4.70 13.07
N ASN A 123 -16.19 -5.69 13.96
CA ASN A 123 -17.42 -6.21 14.52
C ASN A 123 -18.09 -5.14 15.40
N ARG A 124 -19.41 -4.97 15.28
CA ARG A 124 -20.18 -4.20 16.27
C ARG A 124 -19.91 -4.81 17.64
N THR A 125 -19.22 -4.09 18.51
CA THR A 125 -19.21 -4.42 19.92
C THR A 125 -20.61 -4.10 20.42
N GLU A 126 -21.41 -5.11 20.77
CA GLU A 126 -22.65 -4.84 21.51
C GLU A 126 -22.26 -4.05 22.77
N PRO A 127 -23.01 -2.98 23.11
CA PRO A 127 -22.75 -2.27 24.35
C PRO A 127 -22.85 -3.28 25.49
N ILE A 128 -21.78 -3.37 26.28
CA ILE A 128 -21.75 -4.17 27.51
C ILE A 128 -22.95 -3.69 28.32
N PRO A 129 -23.94 -4.56 28.65
CA PRO A 129 -25.09 -4.12 29.42
C PRO A 129 -24.57 -3.56 30.74
N ASP A 130 -24.90 -2.28 31.00
CA ASP A 130 -24.58 -1.59 32.25
C ASP A 130 -24.93 -2.53 33.39
N THR A 131 -23.89 -3.04 34.05
CA THR A 131 -24.07 -3.90 35.21
C THR A 131 -24.71 -3.03 36.26
N VAL A 132 -25.99 -3.27 36.50
CA VAL A 132 -26.78 -2.64 37.56
C VAL A 132 -26.06 -2.96 38.88
N VAL A 133 -25.29 -2.00 39.38
CA VAL A 133 -24.77 -2.03 40.74
C VAL A 133 -25.90 -1.52 41.64
N THR A 134 -26.70 -2.47 42.13
CA THR A 134 -27.54 -2.32 43.32
C THR A 134 -26.85 -2.92 44.51
#